data_AF-A0A942N4Y5-F1
#
_entry.id   AF-A0A942N4Y5-F1
#
_cell.length_a   1.000
_cell.length_b   1.000
_cell.length_c   1.000
_cell.angle_alpha   90.00
_cell.angle_beta   90.00
_cell.angle_gamma   90.00
#
_symmetry.space_group_name_H-M   'P 1'
#
loop_
_entity.id
_entity.type
_entity.pdbx_description
1 polymer ?
#
loop_
_entity_poly.entity_id
_entity_poly.type
_entity_poly.pdbx_seq_one_letter_code
_entity_poly.pdbx_strand_id
1 'polypeptide(L)'
;MNEGNTNNRRLIKDVDTVQRFRDILFYQRQISNSTIFLLLILYIFLPRIWPGITSIMMTIIFIALAIIPVAAILFTPYIFYVLIKEKRFGWIAIFFAMIIIPLLLAHILFKGEFVYEGLMLIPLASFYFYCYLIKFEVDKWLNEYYSFQELLQQKKESEEKKFKELW
;
A
#
# COMPACT_ATOMS: atom_id res chain seq x y z
N MET A 1 12.76 28.99 22.83
CA MET A 1 13.07 27.62 23.30
C MET A 1 11.79 26.78 23.27
N ASN A 2 11.37 26.28 22.09
CA ASN A 2 10.22 25.36 21.96
C ASN A 2 10.20 24.53 20.66
N GLU A 3 11.31 24.48 19.90
CA GLU A 3 11.40 23.69 18.66
C GLU A 3 11.49 22.18 18.90
N GLY A 4 11.85 21.74 20.11
CA GLY A 4 11.93 20.31 20.44
C GLY A 4 10.58 19.61 20.51
N ASN A 5 9.49 20.31 20.85
CA ASN A 5 8.19 19.68 21.10
C ASN A 5 7.33 19.55 19.83
N THR A 6 7.53 20.40 18.81
CA THR A 6 6.80 20.32 17.55
C THR A 6 7.30 19.20 16.64
N ASN A 7 8.60 18.91 16.64
CA ASN A 7 9.17 17.78 15.90
C ASN A 7 8.75 16.42 16.48
N ASN A 8 8.60 16.33 17.81
CA ASN A 8 8.19 15.08 18.47
C ASN A 8 6.78 14.61 18.09
N ARG A 9 5.92 15.49 17.57
CA ARG A 9 4.56 15.13 17.10
C ARG A 9 4.53 14.50 15.72
N ARG A 10 5.59 14.63 14.92
CA ARG A 10 5.70 14.02 13.58
C ARG A 10 6.42 12.67 13.59
N LEU A 11 7.13 12.37 14.68
CA LEU A 11 7.81 11.10 14.87
C LEU A 11 6.80 9.98 15.04
N ILE A 12 7.07 8.87 14.34
CA ILE A 12 6.28 7.65 14.39
C ILE A 12 6.18 7.19 15.84
N LYS A 13 4.96 6.89 16.28
CA LYS A 13 4.75 6.44 17.66
C LYS A 13 5.16 4.98 17.85
N ASP A 14 4.90 4.16 16.85
CA ASP A 14 5.15 2.72 16.89
C ASP A 14 5.85 2.27 15.60
N VAL A 15 7.18 2.32 15.63
CA VAL A 15 8.04 2.00 14.49
C VAL A 15 7.85 0.56 14.05
N ASP A 16 7.69 -0.38 14.99
CA ASP A 16 7.49 -1.79 14.69
C ASP A 16 6.20 -2.02 13.90
N THR A 17 5.12 -1.33 14.27
CA THR A 17 3.85 -1.40 13.55
C THR A 17 3.98 -0.86 12.13
N VAL A 18 4.65 0.28 11.96
CA VAL A 18 4.84 0.89 10.63
C VAL A 18 5.78 0.05 9.76
N GLN A 19 6.80 -0.55 10.35
CA GLN A 19 7.72 -1.44 9.64
C GLN A 19 7.01 -2.72 9.18
N ARG A 20 6.22 -3.37 10.06
CA ARG A 20 5.39 -4.53 9.67
C ARG A 20 4.40 -4.16 8.56
N PHE A 21 3.80 -2.98 8.64
CA PHE A 21 2.89 -2.48 7.61
C PHE A 21 3.57 -2.35 6.25
N ARG A 22 4.77 -1.75 6.20
CA ARG A 22 5.58 -1.65 4.98
C ARG A 22 5.86 -3.04 4.40
N ASP A 23 6.28 -3.98 5.24
CA ASP A 23 6.67 -5.31 4.80
C ASP A 23 5.46 -6.08 4.25
N ILE A 24 4.28 -5.93 4.86
CA ILE A 24 3.01 -6.48 4.36
C ILE A 24 2.64 -5.88 3.00
N LEU A 25 2.71 -4.55 2.85
CA LEU A 25 2.43 -3.88 1.58
C LEU A 25 3.40 -4.32 0.47
N PHE A 26 4.67 -4.50 0.81
CA PHE A 26 5.69 -5.00 -0.11
C PHE A 26 5.35 -6.41 -0.60
N TYR A 27 5.00 -7.30 0.33
CA TYR A 27 4.67 -8.69 0.03
C TYR A 27 3.41 -8.81 -0.82
N GLN A 28 2.35 -8.08 -0.47
CA GLN A 28 1.09 -8.05 -1.23
C GLN A 28 1.34 -7.60 -2.68
N ARG A 29 2.12 -6.53 -2.87
CA ARG A 29 2.43 -6.00 -4.20
C ARG A 29 3.25 -6.99 -5.02
N GLN A 30 4.26 -7.61 -4.43
CA GLN A 30 5.12 -8.55 -5.14
C GLN A 30 4.33 -9.79 -5.57
N ILE A 31 3.52 -10.37 -4.67
CA ILE A 31 2.64 -11.49 -5.03
C ILE A 31 1.70 -11.08 -6.16
N SER A 32 0.99 -9.96 -6.00
CA SER A 32 -0.01 -9.54 -6.99
C SER A 32 0.62 -9.35 -8.37
N ASN A 33 1.77 -8.70 -8.45
CA ASN A 33 2.47 -8.50 -9.73
C ASN A 33 2.95 -9.81 -10.34
N SER A 34 3.52 -10.71 -9.53
CA SER A 34 3.98 -12.02 -9.99
C SER A 34 2.82 -12.90 -10.44
N THR A 35 1.69 -12.91 -9.72
CA THR A 35 0.50 -13.67 -10.09
C THR A 35 -0.12 -13.14 -11.39
N ILE A 36 -0.26 -11.82 -11.55
CA ILE A 36 -0.78 -11.22 -12.79
C ILE A 36 0.13 -11.53 -13.98
N PHE A 37 1.45 -11.41 -13.80
CA PHE A 37 2.42 -11.72 -14.85
C PHE A 37 2.35 -13.20 -15.27
N LEU A 38 2.26 -14.11 -14.30
CA LEU A 38 2.13 -15.54 -14.57
C LEU A 38 0.81 -15.85 -15.29
N LEU A 39 -0.31 -15.24 -14.85
CA LEU A 39 -1.61 -15.38 -15.51
C LEU A 39 -1.58 -14.87 -16.96
N LEU A 40 -0.89 -13.76 -17.23
CA LEU A 40 -0.74 -13.23 -18.60
C LEU A 40 0.05 -14.18 -19.48
N ILE A 41 1.17 -14.73 -18.99
CA ILE A 41 1.95 -15.72 -19.74
C ILE A 41 1.09 -16.96 -20.02
N LEU A 42 0.40 -17.47 -19.00
CA LEU A 42 -0.49 -18.62 -19.08
C LEU A 42 -1.56 -18.41 -20.15
N TYR A 43 -2.22 -17.24 -20.11
CA TYR A 43 -3.28 -16.86 -21.05
C TYR A 43 -2.79 -16.73 -22.49
N ILE A 44 -1.57 -16.23 -22.72
CA ILE A 44 -1.03 -16.05 -24.07
C ILE A 44 -0.51 -17.38 -24.66
N PHE A 45 0.17 -18.20 -23.84
CA PHE A 45 0.85 -19.41 -24.34
C PHE A 45 -0.06 -20.64 -24.47
N LEU A 46 -0.96 -20.89 -23.51
CA LEU A 46 -1.74 -22.14 -23.49
C LEU A 46 -2.73 -22.30 -24.65
N PRO A 47 -3.50 -21.27 -25.06
CA PRO A 47 -4.41 -21.39 -26.20
C PRO A 47 -3.68 -21.72 -27.51
N ARG A 48 -2.40 -21.32 -27.61
CA ARG A 48 -1.55 -21.61 -28.77
C ARG A 48 -1.13 -23.08 -28.85
N ILE A 49 -1.03 -23.75 -27.71
CA ILE A 49 -0.62 -25.16 -27.61
C ILE A 49 -1.83 -26.09 -27.67
N TRP A 50 -2.95 -25.71 -27.03
CA TRP A 50 -4.13 -26.58 -26.92
C TRP A 50 -5.45 -25.78 -26.97
N PRO A 51 -6.07 -25.63 -28.16
CA PRO A 51 -7.27 -24.81 -28.35
C PRO A 51 -8.48 -25.27 -27.51
N GLY A 52 -8.56 -26.57 -27.19
CA GLY A 52 -9.65 -27.16 -26.41
C GLY A 52 -9.66 -26.81 -24.91
N ILE A 53 -8.60 -26.22 -24.36
CA ILE A 53 -8.48 -25.89 -22.93
C ILE A 53 -9.00 -24.47 -22.61
N THR A 54 -9.33 -23.69 -23.64
CA THR A 54 -9.78 -22.29 -23.52
C THR A 54 -10.93 -22.10 -22.53
N SER A 55 -11.94 -22.98 -22.53
CA SER A 55 -13.07 -22.87 -21.60
C SER A 55 -12.68 -23.04 -20.12
N ILE A 56 -11.77 -23.97 -19.81
CA ILE A 56 -11.32 -24.22 -18.42
C ILE A 56 -10.45 -23.04 -17.95
N MET A 57 -9.62 -22.51 -18.85
CA MET A 57 -8.76 -21.36 -18.55
C MET A 57 -9.56 -20.11 -18.23
N MET A 58 -10.65 -19.84 -18.96
CA MET A 58 -11.52 -18.69 -18.68
C MET A 58 -12.11 -18.78 -17.26
N THR A 59 -12.53 -19.96 -16.82
CA THR A 59 -13.03 -20.18 -15.46
C THR A 59 -11.96 -19.95 -14.40
N ILE A 60 -10.73 -20.47 -14.62
CA ILE A 60 -9.61 -20.28 -13.69
C ILE A 60 -9.24 -18.79 -13.60
N ILE A 61 -9.19 -18.08 -14.73
CA ILE A 61 -8.91 -16.64 -14.75
C ILE A 61 -9.99 -15.88 -13.99
N PHE A 62 -11.26 -16.21 -14.21
CA PHE A 62 -12.37 -15.56 -13.52
C PHE A 62 -12.28 -15.74 -11.99
N ILE A 63 -11.99 -16.97 -11.53
CA ILE A 63 -11.77 -17.26 -10.10
C ILE A 63 -10.55 -16.48 -9.58
N ALA A 64 -9.44 -16.49 -10.30
CA ALA A 64 -8.24 -15.77 -9.90
C ALA A 64 -8.49 -14.26 -9.78
N LEU A 65 -9.24 -13.68 -10.72
CA LEU A 65 -9.60 -12.27 -10.74
C LEU A 65 -10.55 -11.91 -9.59
N ALA A 66 -11.40 -12.85 -9.14
CA ALA A 66 -12.27 -12.70 -7.98
C ALA A 66 -11.53 -12.75 -6.63
N ILE A 67 -10.38 -13.42 -6.53
CA ILE A 67 -9.58 -13.48 -5.29
C ILE A 67 -8.90 -12.13 -4.98
N ILE A 68 -8.53 -11.39 -6.02
CA ILE A 68 -7.84 -10.09 -5.92
C ILE A 68 -8.65 -9.07 -5.07
N PRO A 69 -9.93 -8.78 -5.37
CA PRO A 69 -10.72 -7.85 -4.57
C PRO A 69 -10.97 -8.36 -3.15
N VAL A 70 -11.07 -9.67 -2.93
CA VAL A 70 -11.20 -10.23 -1.58
C VAL A 70 -9.96 -9.91 -0.74
N ALA A 71 -8.77 -10.05 -1.32
CA ALA A 71 -7.54 -9.64 -0.66
C ALA A 71 -7.54 -8.14 -0.36
N ALA A 72 -7.92 -7.29 -1.33
CA ALA A 72 -8.01 -5.84 -1.13
C ALA A 72 -8.93 -5.46 0.04
N ILE A 73 -10.12 -6.10 0.14
CA ILE A 73 -11.06 -5.89 1.24
C ILE A 73 -10.44 -6.29 2.58
N LEU A 74 -9.70 -7.40 2.62
CA LEU A 74 -9.05 -7.89 3.84
C LEU A 74 -7.89 -6.99 4.30
N PHE A 75 -7.14 -6.39 3.37
CA PHE A 75 -6.05 -5.46 3.70
C PHE A 75 -6.51 -4.06 4.07
N THR A 76 -7.66 -3.62 3.56
CA THR A 76 -8.23 -2.29 3.85
C THR A 76 -8.31 -1.97 5.36
N PRO A 77 -8.97 -2.77 6.22
CA PRO A 77 -9.07 -2.44 7.65
C PRO A 77 -7.71 -2.32 8.34
N TYR A 78 -6.70 -3.09 7.90
CA TYR A 78 -5.35 -3.01 8.43
C TYR A 78 -4.66 -1.69 8.06
N ILE A 79 -4.82 -1.22 6.81
CA ILE A 79 -4.33 0.10 6.37
C ILE A 79 -4.96 1.20 7.22
N PHE A 80 -6.27 1.16 7.42
CA PHE A 80 -6.98 2.14 8.26
C PHE A 80 -6.50 2.12 9.71
N TYR A 81 -6.29 0.95 10.29
CA TYR A 81 -5.76 0.80 11.65
C TYR A 81 -4.42 1.54 11.82
N VAL A 82 -3.46 1.31 10.91
CA VAL A 82 -2.14 1.95 10.95
C VAL A 82 -2.26 3.46 10.77
N LEU A 83 -3.10 3.92 9.82
CA LEU A 83 -3.33 5.34 9.56
C LEU A 83 -3.92 6.09 10.76
N ILE A 84 -4.88 5.46 11.46
CA ILE A 84 -5.50 6.04 12.66
C ILE A 84 -4.49 6.09 13.80
N LYS A 85 -3.71 5.01 14.00
CA LYS A 85 -2.69 4.92 15.05
C LYS A 85 -1.63 6.02 14.90
N GLU A 86 -1.18 6.26 13.67
CA GLU A 86 -0.19 7.30 13.34
C GLU A 86 -0.82 8.70 13.13
N LYS A 87 -2.14 8.85 13.36
CA LYS A 87 -2.90 10.12 13.20
C LYS A 87 -2.76 10.75 11.81
N ARG A 88 -2.59 9.95 10.76
CA ARG A 88 -2.39 10.37 9.37
C ARG A 88 -3.71 10.46 8.60
N PHE A 89 -4.68 11.23 9.13
CA PHE A 89 -6.03 11.32 8.57
C PHE A 89 -6.10 11.82 7.13
N GLY A 90 -5.13 12.61 6.67
CA GLY A 90 -5.07 13.07 5.27
C GLY A 90 -5.02 11.91 4.26
N TRP A 91 -4.35 10.82 4.60
CA TRP A 91 -4.27 9.63 3.74
C TRP A 91 -5.57 8.84 3.69
N ILE A 92 -6.37 8.91 4.75
CA ILE A 92 -7.71 8.35 4.77
C ILE A 92 -8.62 9.14 3.81
N ALA A 93 -8.54 10.48 3.82
CA ALA A 93 -9.31 11.30 2.88
C ALA A 93 -8.94 10.98 1.42
N ILE A 94 -7.65 10.77 1.12
CA ILE A 94 -7.19 10.36 -0.23
C ILE A 94 -7.75 8.99 -0.62
N PHE A 95 -7.83 8.03 0.32
CA PHE A 95 -8.44 6.72 0.07
C PHE A 95 -9.89 6.87 -0.42
N PHE A 96 -10.70 7.65 0.32
CA PHE A 96 -12.09 7.90 -0.06
C PHE A 96 -12.18 8.60 -1.42
N ALA A 97 -11.31 9.59 -1.66
CA ALA A 97 -11.30 10.33 -2.91
C ALA A 97 -10.89 9.48 -4.12
N MET A 98 -9.95 8.54 -3.97
CA MET A 98 -9.43 7.73 -5.07
C MET A 98 -10.20 6.44 -5.33
N ILE A 99 -10.85 5.86 -4.32
CA ILE A 99 -11.49 4.55 -4.46
C ILE A 99 -13.01 4.69 -4.41
N ILE A 100 -13.54 5.39 -3.40
CA ILE A 100 -14.98 5.48 -3.19
C ILE A 100 -15.63 6.41 -4.21
N ILE A 101 -15.01 7.54 -4.56
CA ILE A 101 -15.56 8.45 -5.58
C ILE A 101 -15.62 7.79 -6.96
N PRO A 102 -14.55 7.18 -7.52
CA PRO A 102 -14.64 6.53 -8.82
C PRO A 102 -15.59 5.33 -8.82
N LEU A 103 -15.68 4.58 -7.71
CA LEU A 103 -16.63 3.47 -7.58
C LEU A 103 -18.09 3.95 -7.59
N LEU A 104 -18.41 5.00 -6.83
CA LEU A 104 -19.75 5.61 -6.82
C LEU A 104 -20.09 6.22 -8.18
N LEU A 105 -19.15 6.96 -8.78
CA LEU A 105 -19.32 7.59 -10.08
C LEU A 105 -19.57 6.54 -11.17
N ALA A 106 -18.79 5.45 -11.17
CA ALA A 106 -18.98 4.33 -12.09
C ALA A 106 -20.36 3.68 -11.91
N HIS A 107 -20.82 3.50 -10.67
CA HIS A 107 -22.11 2.89 -10.40
C HIS A 107 -23.30 3.76 -10.85
N ILE A 108 -23.20 5.09 -10.72
CA ILE A 108 -24.26 6.02 -11.11
C ILE A 108 -24.31 6.20 -12.62
N LEU A 109 -23.16 6.37 -13.28
CA LEU A 109 -23.08 6.68 -14.72
C LEU A 109 -23.39 5.47 -15.62
N PHE A 110 -23.06 4.25 -15.20
CA PHE A 110 -23.05 3.07 -16.09
C PHE A 110 -24.08 2.00 -15.71
N LYS A 111 -25.21 2.43 -15.13
CA LYS A 111 -26.27 1.55 -14.61
C LYS A 111 -26.98 0.67 -15.66
N GLY A 112 -26.64 0.77 -16.95
CA GLY A 112 -27.42 0.19 -18.05
C GLY A 112 -26.69 -0.54 -19.18
N GLU A 113 -25.34 -0.61 -19.22
CA GLU A 113 -24.63 -1.21 -20.38
C GLU A 113 -23.48 -2.16 -20.02
N PHE A 114 -23.12 -3.03 -20.99
CA PHE A 114 -22.02 -4.02 -20.99
C PHE A 114 -20.63 -3.46 -20.58
N VAL A 115 -20.49 -2.14 -20.45
CA VAL A 115 -19.26 -1.46 -20.01
C VAL A 115 -18.91 -1.74 -18.53
N TYR A 116 -19.85 -2.30 -17.76
CA TYR A 116 -19.68 -2.58 -16.34
C TYR A 116 -18.45 -3.45 -15.99
N GLU A 117 -18.13 -4.45 -16.82
CA GLU A 117 -16.99 -5.34 -16.58
C GLU A 117 -15.64 -4.62 -16.70
N GLY A 118 -15.48 -3.77 -17.72
CA GLY A 118 -14.27 -2.97 -17.89
C GLY A 118 -14.11 -1.89 -16.81
N LEU A 119 -15.23 -1.35 -16.33
CA LEU A 119 -15.24 -0.32 -15.28
C LEU A 119 -14.86 -0.85 -13.91
N MET A 120 -15.10 -2.14 -13.61
CA MET A 120 -14.67 -2.75 -12.34
C MET A 120 -13.15 -2.76 -12.14
N LEU A 121 -12.37 -2.70 -13.22
CA LEU A 121 -10.90 -2.60 -13.14
C LEU A 121 -10.44 -1.22 -12.64
N ILE A 122 -11.23 -0.16 -12.82
CA ILE A 122 -10.82 1.20 -12.45
C ILE A 122 -10.70 1.36 -10.93
N PRO A 123 -11.70 1.01 -10.09
CA PRO A 123 -11.56 1.05 -8.64
C PRO A 123 -10.43 0.17 -8.12
N LEU A 124 -10.22 -0.99 -8.76
CA LEU A 124 -9.16 -1.91 -8.40
C LEU A 124 -7.77 -1.29 -8.69
N ALA A 125 -7.59 -0.75 -9.89
CA ALA A 125 -6.36 -0.05 -10.27
C ALA A 125 -6.09 1.15 -9.35
N SER A 126 -7.11 1.95 -9.02
CA SER A 126 -7.01 3.04 -8.05
C SER A 126 -6.61 2.55 -6.65
N PHE A 127 -7.15 1.41 -6.19
CA PHE A 127 -6.76 0.82 -4.91
C PHE A 127 -5.29 0.41 -4.89
N TYR A 128 -4.82 -0.29 -5.93
CA TYR A 128 -3.40 -0.66 -6.03
C TYR A 128 -2.49 0.57 -6.15
N PHE A 129 -2.93 1.59 -6.86
CA PHE A 129 -2.22 2.87 -6.94
C PHE A 129 -2.15 3.56 -5.57
N TYR A 130 -3.24 3.56 -4.82
CA TYR A 130 -3.26 4.04 -3.44
C TYR A 130 -2.28 3.27 -2.55
N CYS A 131 -2.27 1.94 -2.63
CA CYS A 131 -1.30 1.10 -1.90
C CYS A 131 0.16 1.43 -2.29
N TYR A 132 0.40 1.82 -3.54
CA TYR A 132 1.72 2.28 -3.96
C TYR A 132 2.10 3.62 -3.35
N LEU A 133 1.18 4.59 -3.32
CA LEU A 133 1.43 5.91 -2.73
C LEU A 133 1.68 5.80 -1.22
N ILE A 134 0.85 5.03 -0.50
CA ILE A 134 1.02 4.88 0.94
C ILE A 134 2.34 4.19 1.29
N LYS A 135 2.81 3.25 0.46
CA LYS A 135 4.12 2.64 0.63
C LYS A 135 5.23 3.69 0.58
N PHE A 136 5.24 4.54 -0.44
CA PHE A 136 6.26 5.59 -0.59
C PHE A 136 6.27 6.54 0.61
N GLU A 137 5.09 6.88 1.11
CA GLU A 137 4.96 7.72 2.27
C GLU A 137 5.44 7.02 3.56
N VAL A 138 5.15 5.74 3.74
CA VAL A 138 5.64 4.95 4.88
C VAL A 138 7.17 4.84 4.88
N ASP A 139 7.77 4.62 3.71
CA ASP A 139 9.23 4.58 3.55
C ASP A 139 9.85 5.93 3.95
N LYS A 140 9.20 7.03 3.56
CA LYS A 140 9.59 8.38 3.97
C LYS A 140 9.49 8.57 5.48
N TRP A 141 8.40 8.14 6.12
CA TRP A 141 8.25 8.24 7.58
C TRP A 141 9.35 7.48 8.31
N LEU A 142 9.67 6.26 7.86
CA LEU A 142 10.74 5.46 8.46
C LEU A 142 12.10 6.14 8.29
N ASN A 143 12.39 6.69 7.11
CA ASN A 143 13.65 7.39 6.86
C ASN A 143 13.79 8.66 7.72
N GLU A 144 12.71 9.44 7.89
CA GLU A 144 12.67 10.59 8.80
C GLU A 144 12.91 10.15 10.26
N TYR A 145 12.36 9.00 10.66
CA TYR A 145 12.59 8.46 12.00
C TYR A 145 14.05 8.04 12.24
N TYR A 146 14.65 7.28 11.32
CA TYR A 146 16.03 6.81 11.47
C TYR A 146 17.04 7.96 11.45
N SER A 147 16.88 8.91 10.52
CA SER A 147 17.74 10.09 10.47
C SER A 147 17.68 10.91 11.76
N PHE A 148 16.50 11.03 12.38
CA PHE A 148 16.38 11.70 13.68
C PHE A 148 17.07 10.94 14.82
N GLN A 149 16.99 9.60 14.83
CA GLN A 149 17.68 8.76 15.81
C GLN A 149 19.21 8.88 15.70
N GLU A 150 19.75 8.89 14.47
CA GLU A 150 21.18 9.08 14.23
C GLU A 150 21.68 10.43 14.78
N LEU A 151 20.91 11.50 14.56
CA LEU A 151 21.25 12.83 15.10
C LEU A 151 21.25 12.86 16.63
N LEU A 152 20.31 12.15 17.28
CA LEU A 152 20.28 12.03 18.73
C LEU A 152 21.48 11.22 19.26
N GLN A 153 21.86 10.15 18.56
CA GLN A 153 23.00 9.33 18.92
C GLN A 153 24.32 10.10 18.80
N GLN A 154 24.51 10.83 17.69
CA GLN A 154 25.67 11.70 17.50
C GLN A 154 25.79 12.79 18.56
N LYS A 155 24.67 13.39 18.98
CA LYS A 155 24.68 14.37 20.08
C LYS A 155 25.17 13.75 21.39
N LYS A 156 24.64 12.57 21.77
CA LYS A 156 25.08 11.86 22.98
C LYS A 156 26.57 11.53 22.94
N GLU A 157 27.06 10.99 21.82
CA GLU A 157 28.49 10.68 21.66
C GLU A 157 29.36 11.94 21.75
N SER A 158 28.90 13.07 21.21
CA SER A 158 29.64 14.34 21.30
C SER A 158 29.69 14.91 22.73
N GLU A 159 28.63 14.72 23.52
CA GLU A 159 28.56 15.12 24.94
C GLU A 159 29.45 14.23 25.81
N GLU A 160 29.44 12.91 25.57
CA GLU A 160 30.34 11.96 26.25
C GLU A 160 31.81 12.25 25.99
N LYS A 161 32.17 12.62 24.75
CA LYS A 161 33.55 13.02 24.41
C LYS A 161 33.98 14.26 25.17
N LYS A 162 33.14 15.30 25.19
CA LYS A 162 33.41 16.53 25.97
C LYS A 162 33.54 16.25 27.46
N PHE A 163 32.71 15.36 28.00
CA PHE A 163 32.79 14.97 29.40
C PHE A 163 34.11 14.25 29.71
N LYS A 164 34.57 13.36 28.83
CA LYS A 164 35.87 12.67 28.96
C LYS A 164 37.08 13.59 28.81
N GLU A 165 36.97 14.70 28.10
CA GLU A 165 38.05 15.69 27.98
C GLU A 165 38.17 16.62 29.20
N LEU A 166 37.12 16.72 30.02
CA LEU A 166 37.07 17.57 31.21
C LEU A 166 37.57 16.89 32.50
N TRP A 167 37.78 15.57 32.47
CA TRP A 167 38.19 14.73 33.61
C TRP A 167 39.46 13.95 33.28
#